data_AF-A0A0Q2XLY2-F1
#
_entry.id   AF-A0A0Q2XLY2-F1
#
_cell.length_a   1.000
_cell.length_b   1.000
_cell.length_c   1.000
_cell.angle_alpha   90.00
_cell.angle_beta   90.00
_cell.angle_gamma   90.00
#
_symmetry.space_group_name_H-M   'P 1'
#
loop_
_entity.id
_entity.type
_entity.pdbx_description
1 polymer ?
#
loop_
_entity_poly.entity_id
_entity_poly.type
_entity_poly.pdbx_seq_one_letter_code
_entity_poly.pdbx_strand_id
1 'polypeptide(L)'
;MIFGKDEERYEKIKLRVAEALKRDVGRGIVRFDRKYQKQLGVEPGDIVELIGERTTAAIVANPHPDDRGLDIIRMDGYIRRNAGVSIGDYITVSKAEVQEAKKVVLAPAQKGVFIQIPGEMVKGNLLGRPVLKGDLIVASSRSETYYGGSPFDELLRGLFETMPIGFGELKFVVVNTVPRGIVQITYNTEVEVLPQAVEIREEAIPEVTYEDIGGLSDAIQKIREMVELPLKHPELFERLGIEPPKGVLLYGPPGTGKTLLAKAVANEANAHFIAINGPEIMSKFYGESEERLREIFKEAEENAPSIIFIDEIDAIAPKREEVVGEVEKRVVSQLLTLMDGLKSRGKVIVIAATNRPDALDPALRRPGRFDREIEVGVPDKKGRKEILQIHTRGMPLEPDYDKATVLKVLRELMKRETFERAKLERLIERVEVAKSDEEVKEALKSEGEIYPEVRSRLVDRMLEEIAEKTHGFVGADLAALAREAAMVVLRRLINEGKISPEQERIPPEVLQELRVRKADFYEALKMVEPSALREVLIEMPNVHWEDIGGLDEVKQELREAVEWPLKYPKAFQRLGIEPPRGVLLYGPPGTGKTLLAKAVATESEANFIGIRGPEVLSKWVGESEKRVREIFR
;
A
#
# COMPACT_ATOMS: atom_id res chain seq x y z
N MET A 1 -44.76 27.46 -35.60
CA MET A 1 -44.18 26.21 -35.06
C MET A 1 -42.68 26.32 -35.17
N ILE A 2 -42.02 26.68 -34.07
CA ILE A 2 -40.56 26.77 -33.98
C ILE A 2 -40.12 25.55 -33.19
N PHE A 3 -39.27 24.72 -33.79
CA PHE A 3 -38.63 23.59 -33.14
C PHE A 3 -37.80 24.10 -31.96
N GLY A 4 -38.24 23.78 -30.74
CA GLY A 4 -37.41 23.90 -29.55
C GLY A 4 -36.32 22.83 -29.62
N LYS A 5 -35.06 23.25 -29.53
CA LYS A 5 -33.94 22.37 -29.20
C LYS A 5 -34.21 21.82 -27.80
N ASP A 6 -34.46 20.53 -27.69
CA ASP A 6 -34.25 19.82 -26.43
C ASP A 6 -32.74 19.84 -26.15
N GLU A 7 -32.30 20.77 -25.29
CA GLU A 7 -31.01 20.66 -24.62
C GLU A 7 -31.07 19.41 -23.73
N GLU A 8 -30.46 18.32 -24.18
CA GLU A 8 -30.18 17.15 -23.33
C GLU A 8 -29.31 17.61 -22.15
N ARG A 9 -29.95 17.94 -21.03
CA ARG A 9 -29.28 18.13 -19.75
C ARG A 9 -28.73 16.77 -19.34
N TYR A 10 -27.45 16.52 -19.61
CA TYR A 10 -26.73 15.37 -19.06
C TYR A 10 -26.90 15.37 -17.53
N GLU A 11 -27.57 14.34 -17.01
CA GLU A 11 -27.95 14.26 -15.60
C GLU A 11 -26.72 14.17 -14.71
N LYS A 12 -26.73 14.88 -13.58
CA LYS A 12 -25.75 14.69 -12.51
C LYS A 12 -25.99 13.35 -11.82
N ILE A 13 -24.94 12.57 -11.63
CA ILE A 13 -25.02 11.24 -11.01
C ILE A 13 -24.33 11.25 -9.67
N LYS A 14 -24.94 10.62 -8.66
CA LYS A 14 -24.37 10.49 -7.33
C LYS A 14 -23.84 9.06 -7.15
N LEU A 15 -22.55 8.93 -6.86
CA LEU A 15 -21.86 7.64 -6.69
C LEU A 15 -21.14 7.59 -5.35
N ARG A 16 -20.98 6.38 -4.80
CA ARG A 16 -20.22 6.19 -3.55
C ARG A 16 -18.72 6.08 -3.85
N VAL A 17 -17.90 6.81 -3.12
CA VAL A 17 -16.44 6.84 -3.28
C VAL A 17 -15.82 5.53 -2.78
N ALA A 18 -14.95 4.94 -3.59
CA ALA A 18 -14.20 3.71 -3.28
C ALA A 18 -12.70 3.89 -3.57
N GLU A 19 -11.86 3.04 -2.95
CA GLU A 19 -10.40 3.05 -3.13
C GLU A 19 -10.02 2.80 -4.60
N ALA A 20 -9.03 3.55 -5.09
CA ALA A 20 -8.45 3.30 -6.40
C ALA A 20 -7.70 1.97 -6.46
N LEU A 21 -7.52 1.43 -7.66
CA LEU A 21 -6.56 0.34 -7.85
C LEU A 21 -5.15 0.88 -7.62
N LYS A 22 -4.26 0.09 -7.01
CA LYS A 22 -2.88 0.51 -6.68
C LYS A 22 -2.09 1.05 -7.89
N ARG A 23 -2.44 0.62 -9.11
CA ARG A 23 -1.84 1.06 -10.38
C ARG A 23 -2.41 2.37 -10.94
N ASP A 24 -3.61 2.77 -10.50
CA ASP A 24 -4.31 3.97 -10.97
C ASP A 24 -3.90 5.22 -10.19
N VAL A 25 -3.28 5.04 -9.02
CA VAL A 25 -2.83 6.11 -8.11
C VAL A 25 -1.89 7.08 -8.82
N GLY A 26 -2.15 8.39 -8.64
CA GLY A 26 -1.35 9.46 -9.21
C GLY A 26 -1.60 9.71 -10.69
N ARG A 27 -2.44 8.91 -11.37
CA ARG A 27 -2.74 9.06 -12.80
C ARG A 27 -3.82 10.10 -13.10
N GLY A 28 -4.57 10.57 -12.10
CA GLY A 28 -5.64 11.55 -12.30
C GLY A 28 -6.87 10.95 -13.01
N ILE A 29 -7.17 9.68 -12.74
CA ILE A 29 -8.24 8.93 -13.39
C ILE A 29 -9.28 8.44 -12.39
N VAL A 30 -10.51 8.24 -12.87
CA VAL A 30 -11.60 7.63 -12.11
C VAL A 30 -12.24 6.48 -12.88
N ARG A 31 -12.71 5.46 -12.14
CA ARG A 31 -13.43 4.31 -12.73
C ARG A 31 -14.81 4.17 -12.08
N PHE A 32 -15.83 4.00 -12.91
CA PHE A 32 -17.20 3.74 -12.48
C PHE A 32 -17.94 2.97 -13.59
N ASP A 33 -19.10 2.39 -13.26
CA ASP A 33 -19.83 1.47 -14.15
C ASP A 33 -20.12 2.08 -15.54
N ARG A 34 -20.04 1.24 -16.59
CA ARG A 34 -20.40 1.61 -17.97
C ARG A 34 -21.83 2.13 -18.08
N LYS A 35 -22.76 1.65 -17.23
CA LYS A 35 -24.13 2.16 -17.12
C LYS A 35 -24.14 3.68 -16.91
N TYR A 36 -23.37 4.15 -15.93
CA TYR A 36 -23.29 5.57 -15.59
C TYR A 36 -22.47 6.37 -16.60
N GLN A 37 -21.43 5.77 -17.21
CA GLN A 37 -20.70 6.41 -18.32
C GLN A 37 -21.65 6.73 -19.49
N LYS A 38 -22.50 5.77 -19.87
CA LYS A 38 -23.52 5.97 -20.92
C LYS A 38 -24.55 7.04 -20.54
N GLN A 39 -25.03 7.04 -19.29
CA GLN A 39 -25.99 8.03 -18.81
C GLN A 39 -25.41 9.46 -18.82
N LEU A 40 -24.12 9.61 -18.49
CA LEU A 40 -23.40 10.89 -18.58
C LEU A 40 -22.99 11.29 -20.00
N GLY A 41 -23.11 10.39 -20.98
CA GLY A 41 -22.60 10.62 -22.34
C GLY A 41 -21.08 10.80 -22.37
N VAL A 42 -20.35 10.00 -21.57
CA VAL A 42 -18.88 10.02 -21.50
C VAL A 42 -18.29 8.66 -21.84
N GLU A 43 -17.12 8.67 -22.46
CA GLU A 43 -16.31 7.50 -22.79
C GLU A 43 -14.96 7.52 -22.08
N PRO A 44 -14.25 6.38 -21.96
CA PRO A 44 -12.88 6.36 -21.46
C PRO A 44 -11.99 7.34 -22.22
N GLY A 45 -11.30 8.23 -21.50
CA GLY A 45 -10.54 9.35 -22.05
C GLY A 45 -11.23 10.70 -21.89
N ASP A 46 -12.56 10.73 -21.77
CA ASP A 46 -13.29 11.97 -21.47
C ASP A 46 -13.02 12.45 -20.05
N ILE A 47 -13.30 13.73 -19.78
CA ILE A 47 -13.10 14.35 -18.47
C ILE A 47 -14.45 14.57 -17.81
N VAL A 48 -14.53 14.20 -16.54
CA VAL A 48 -15.69 14.43 -15.68
C VAL A 48 -15.36 15.42 -14.57
N GLU A 49 -16.35 16.22 -14.22
CA GLU A 49 -16.35 17.10 -13.06
C GLU A 49 -16.80 16.30 -11.84
N LEU A 50 -16.05 16.44 -10.76
CA LEU A 50 -16.25 15.77 -9.49
C LEU A 50 -16.59 16.82 -8.43
N ILE A 51 -17.80 16.76 -7.89
CA ILE A 51 -18.36 17.75 -6.98
C ILE A 51 -18.57 17.10 -5.61
N GLY A 52 -17.64 17.38 -4.69
CA GLY A 52 -17.73 17.07 -3.27
C GLY A 52 -17.92 18.35 -2.43
N GLU A 53 -17.15 18.49 -1.35
CA GLU A 53 -17.01 19.79 -0.65
C GLU A 53 -16.30 20.84 -1.53
N ARG A 54 -15.38 20.34 -2.37
CA ARG A 54 -14.68 21.10 -3.40
C ARG A 54 -14.95 20.47 -4.76
N THR A 55 -14.84 21.29 -5.80
CA THR A 55 -14.94 20.81 -7.18
C THR A 55 -13.54 20.53 -7.72
N THR A 56 -13.37 19.39 -8.39
CA THR A 56 -12.17 19.03 -9.14
C THR A 56 -12.56 18.25 -10.41
N ALA A 57 -11.59 17.77 -11.18
CA ALA A 57 -11.84 17.04 -12.42
C ALA A 57 -10.89 15.84 -12.57
N ALA A 58 -11.36 14.81 -13.27
CA ALA A 58 -10.58 13.60 -13.54
C ALA A 58 -10.93 12.97 -14.89
N ILE A 59 -10.02 12.15 -15.40
CA ILE A 59 -10.21 11.43 -16.66
C ILE A 59 -10.97 10.13 -16.38
N VAL A 60 -11.98 9.83 -17.20
CA VAL A 60 -12.73 8.57 -17.14
C VAL A 60 -11.85 7.45 -17.67
N ALA A 61 -11.68 6.40 -16.88
CA ALA A 61 -11.00 5.18 -17.30
C ALA A 61 -11.99 4.02 -17.51
N ASN A 62 -11.49 2.92 -18.08
CA ASN A 62 -12.30 1.72 -18.27
C ASN A 62 -12.90 1.22 -16.94
N PRO A 63 -14.19 0.86 -16.89
CA PRO A 63 -14.79 0.29 -15.70
C PRO A 63 -14.07 -0.99 -15.26
N HIS A 64 -14.00 -1.23 -13.95
CA HIS A 64 -13.51 -2.52 -13.46
C HIS A 64 -14.62 -3.57 -13.58
N PRO A 65 -14.36 -4.79 -14.10
CA PRO A 65 -15.40 -5.81 -14.31
C PRO A 65 -16.15 -6.19 -13.03
N ASP A 66 -15.44 -6.22 -11.89
CA ASP A 66 -16.01 -6.66 -10.60
C ASP A 66 -16.82 -5.56 -9.91
N ASP A 67 -16.78 -4.32 -10.41
CA ASP A 67 -17.51 -3.19 -9.82
C ASP A 67 -18.92 -3.00 -10.41
N ARG A 68 -19.31 -3.88 -11.35
CA ARG A 68 -20.60 -3.78 -12.04
C ARG A 68 -21.76 -3.84 -11.05
N GLY A 69 -22.62 -2.82 -11.08
CA GLY A 69 -23.82 -2.71 -10.25
C GLY A 69 -23.58 -2.33 -8.78
N LEU A 70 -22.36 -1.93 -8.40
CA LEU A 70 -22.05 -1.51 -7.02
C LEU A 70 -22.30 -0.01 -6.75
N ASP A 71 -22.66 0.76 -7.78
CA ASP A 71 -22.92 2.21 -7.71
C ASP A 71 -21.77 3.01 -7.07
N ILE A 72 -20.54 2.54 -7.31
CA ILE A 72 -19.30 3.14 -6.81
C ILE A 72 -18.51 3.88 -7.89
N ILE A 73 -17.69 4.82 -7.43
CA ILE A 73 -16.63 5.46 -8.21
C ILE A 73 -15.30 5.30 -7.48
N ARG A 74 -14.33 4.68 -8.16
CA ARG A 74 -12.97 4.54 -7.66
C ARG A 74 -12.16 5.77 -8.03
N MET A 75 -11.48 6.35 -7.03
CA MET A 75 -10.57 7.47 -7.20
C MET A 75 -9.48 7.41 -6.14
N ASP A 76 -8.30 7.95 -6.44
CA ASP A 76 -7.15 7.91 -5.54
C ASP A 76 -7.25 8.98 -4.44
N GLY A 77 -6.36 8.89 -3.44
CA GLY A 77 -6.32 9.84 -2.33
C GLY A 77 -6.05 11.29 -2.75
N TYR A 78 -5.39 11.52 -3.91
CA TYR A 78 -5.16 12.87 -4.42
C TYR A 78 -6.44 13.51 -4.95
N ILE A 79 -7.21 12.78 -5.77
CA ILE A 79 -8.51 13.23 -6.28
C ILE A 79 -9.50 13.41 -5.12
N ARG A 80 -9.51 12.47 -4.15
CA ARG A 80 -10.33 12.57 -2.94
C ARG A 80 -10.06 13.86 -2.17
N ARG A 81 -8.79 14.18 -1.90
CA ARG A 81 -8.37 15.43 -1.26
C ARG A 81 -8.81 16.64 -2.07
N ASN A 82 -8.60 16.63 -3.39
CA ASN A 82 -8.97 17.76 -4.25
C ASN A 82 -10.48 18.03 -4.26
N ALA A 83 -11.29 16.96 -4.21
CA ALA A 83 -12.75 17.03 -4.12
C ALA A 83 -13.26 17.29 -2.69
N GLY A 84 -12.41 17.14 -1.66
CA GLY A 84 -12.83 17.18 -0.25
C GLY A 84 -13.82 16.06 0.07
N VAL A 85 -13.52 14.82 -0.33
CA VAL A 85 -14.33 13.63 -0.03
C VAL A 85 -13.48 12.50 0.51
N SER A 86 -14.11 11.57 1.20
CA SER A 86 -13.48 10.39 1.78
C SER A 86 -14.00 9.09 1.20
N ILE A 87 -13.33 7.97 1.49
CA ILE A 87 -13.83 6.65 1.12
C ILE A 87 -15.14 6.36 1.84
N GLY A 88 -16.19 6.03 1.09
CA GLY A 88 -17.53 5.76 1.62
C GLY A 88 -18.49 6.94 1.50
N ASP A 89 -17.97 8.16 1.31
CA ASP A 89 -18.80 9.33 1.03
C ASP A 89 -19.47 9.23 -0.34
N TYR A 90 -20.42 10.12 -0.60
CA TYR A 90 -21.01 10.26 -1.92
C TYR A 90 -20.48 11.49 -2.62
N ILE A 91 -20.16 11.33 -3.90
CA ILE A 91 -19.74 12.43 -4.77
C ILE A 91 -20.72 12.57 -5.93
N THR A 92 -20.91 13.81 -6.40
CA THR A 92 -21.69 14.07 -7.61
C THR A 92 -20.76 14.18 -8.82
N VAL A 93 -21.11 13.51 -9.90
CA VAL A 93 -20.33 13.40 -11.14
C VAL A 93 -21.16 13.97 -12.29
N SER A 94 -20.53 14.82 -13.10
CA SER A 94 -21.08 15.35 -14.35
C SER A 94 -20.03 15.38 -15.45
N LYS A 95 -20.46 15.45 -16.72
CA LYS A 95 -19.55 15.73 -17.84
C LYS A 95 -18.93 17.13 -17.65
N ALA A 96 -17.61 17.24 -17.74
CA ALA A 96 -16.92 18.51 -17.52
C ALA A 96 -16.96 19.41 -18.76
N GLU A 97 -17.12 20.72 -18.54
CA GLU A 97 -16.80 21.74 -19.53
C GLU A 97 -15.31 22.08 -19.46
N VAL A 98 -14.52 21.43 -20.32
CA VAL A 98 -13.05 21.54 -20.30
C VAL A 98 -12.57 22.56 -21.31
N GLN A 99 -11.68 23.44 -20.87
CA GLN A 99 -10.99 24.39 -21.76
C GLN A 99 -9.50 24.01 -21.88
N GLU A 100 -8.88 24.33 -23.02
CA GLU A 100 -7.44 24.19 -23.17
C GLU A 100 -6.71 25.21 -22.28
N ALA A 101 -5.76 24.74 -21.47
CA ALA A 101 -4.97 25.61 -20.62
C ALA A 101 -3.96 26.41 -21.48
N LYS A 102 -4.00 27.73 -21.35
CA LYS A 102 -2.96 28.62 -21.92
C LYS A 102 -1.76 28.71 -21.00
N LYS A 103 -2.01 28.82 -19.70
CA LYS A 103 -0.96 28.90 -18.68
C LYS A 103 -1.39 28.19 -17.39
N VAL A 104 -0.47 27.42 -16.81
CA VAL A 104 -0.63 26.76 -15.51
C VAL A 104 0.58 27.09 -14.64
N VAL A 105 0.32 27.57 -13.42
CA VAL A 105 1.36 27.86 -12.43
C VAL A 105 1.31 26.80 -11.34
N LEU A 106 2.43 26.14 -11.11
CA LEU A 106 2.61 25.06 -10.15
C LEU A 106 3.57 25.51 -9.05
N ALA A 107 3.37 24.99 -7.83
CA ALA A 107 4.34 25.13 -6.75
C ALA A 107 4.57 23.77 -6.08
N PRO A 108 5.77 23.49 -5.56
CA PRO A 108 6.01 22.32 -4.72
C PRO A 108 5.01 22.27 -3.58
N ALA A 109 4.43 21.09 -3.32
CA ALA A 109 3.45 20.93 -2.26
C ALA A 109 4.10 20.95 -0.87
N GLN A 110 5.31 20.39 -0.72
CA GLN A 110 5.97 20.25 0.58
C GLN A 110 6.75 21.50 1.00
N LYS A 111 6.60 21.92 2.27
CA LYS A 111 7.41 22.99 2.88
C LYS A 111 8.88 22.58 2.94
N GLY A 112 9.80 23.52 2.73
CA GLY A 112 11.25 23.29 2.77
C GLY A 112 11.84 22.67 1.49
N VAL A 113 11.00 22.28 0.52
CA VAL A 113 11.44 21.77 -0.78
C VAL A 113 11.64 22.95 -1.73
N PHE A 114 12.89 23.19 -2.13
CA PHE A 114 13.25 24.17 -3.17
C PHE A 114 13.49 23.43 -4.49
N ILE A 115 12.72 23.77 -5.51
CA ILE A 115 12.78 23.10 -6.81
C ILE A 115 12.90 24.14 -7.90
N GLN A 116 14.02 24.14 -8.63
CA GLN A 116 14.20 24.96 -9.81
C GLN A 116 14.19 24.07 -11.06
N ILE A 117 12.98 23.77 -11.55
CA ILE A 117 12.78 22.93 -12.74
C ILE A 117 12.12 23.75 -13.84
N PRO A 118 12.64 23.70 -15.09
CA PRO A 118 11.94 24.24 -16.24
C PRO A 118 10.55 23.63 -16.39
N GLY A 119 9.50 24.46 -16.48
CA GLY A 119 8.12 23.95 -16.51
C GLY A 119 7.80 23.02 -17.68
N GLU A 120 8.53 23.12 -18.80
CA GLU A 120 8.48 22.17 -19.92
C GLU A 120 8.74 20.71 -19.50
N MET A 121 9.62 20.51 -18.51
CA MET A 121 9.96 19.17 -18.01
C MET A 121 8.82 18.56 -17.20
N VAL A 122 8.12 19.39 -16.42
CA VAL A 122 6.93 18.95 -15.67
C VAL A 122 5.74 18.75 -16.62
N LYS A 123 5.62 19.59 -17.65
CA LYS A 123 4.53 19.54 -18.64
C LYS A 123 4.40 18.16 -19.26
N GLY A 124 5.50 17.52 -19.66
CA GLY A 124 5.49 16.18 -20.26
C GLY A 124 4.72 15.14 -19.43
N ASN A 125 4.87 15.16 -18.10
CA ASN A 125 4.19 14.24 -17.18
C ASN A 125 2.74 14.64 -16.84
N LEU A 126 2.33 15.83 -17.25
CA LEU A 126 0.99 16.37 -17.00
C LEU A 126 0.14 16.51 -18.28
N LEU A 127 0.68 16.17 -19.46
CA LEU A 127 -0.05 16.25 -20.72
C LEU A 127 -1.37 15.48 -20.67
N GLY A 128 -2.44 16.13 -21.09
CA GLY A 128 -3.81 15.62 -21.06
C GLY A 128 -4.47 15.63 -19.68
N ARG A 129 -3.77 16.01 -18.59
CA ARG A 129 -4.38 16.08 -17.25
C ARG A 129 -5.35 17.27 -17.16
N PRO A 130 -6.59 17.04 -16.68
CA PRO A 130 -7.42 18.12 -16.20
C PRO A 130 -6.87 18.63 -14.87
N VAL A 131 -6.88 19.95 -14.70
CA VAL A 131 -6.46 20.61 -13.46
C VAL A 131 -7.37 21.79 -13.16
N LEU A 132 -7.58 22.03 -11.88
CA LEU A 132 -8.25 23.21 -11.33
C LEU A 132 -7.33 23.92 -10.33
N LYS A 133 -7.56 25.20 -10.10
CA LYS A 133 -6.82 25.96 -9.09
C LYS A 133 -7.02 25.33 -7.71
N GLY A 134 -5.91 25.04 -7.03
CA GLY A 134 -5.88 24.44 -5.70
C GLY A 134 -5.79 22.91 -5.70
N ASP A 135 -5.78 22.26 -6.87
CA ASP A 135 -5.59 20.83 -6.97
C ASP A 135 -4.16 20.42 -6.61
N LEU A 136 -4.04 19.32 -5.88
CA LEU A 136 -2.81 18.56 -5.72
C LEU A 136 -2.67 17.60 -6.88
N ILE A 137 -1.56 17.71 -7.60
CA ILE A 137 -1.24 16.86 -8.74
C ILE A 137 0.12 16.21 -8.51
N VAL A 138 0.25 15.00 -9.03
CA VAL A 138 1.49 14.25 -8.97
C VAL A 138 2.13 14.27 -10.34
N ALA A 139 3.35 14.77 -10.41
CA ALA A 139 4.18 14.67 -11.60
C ALA A 139 5.16 13.49 -11.41
N SER A 140 4.61 12.28 -11.29
CA SER A 140 5.38 11.05 -11.48
C SER A 140 5.49 10.77 -12.97
N SER A 141 6.62 10.16 -13.38
CA SER A 141 6.90 9.84 -14.78
C SER A 141 5.73 9.05 -15.35
N ARG A 142 4.97 9.70 -16.25
CA ARG A 142 3.80 9.10 -16.90
C ARG A 142 4.19 8.12 -18.01
N SER A 143 5.48 7.81 -18.18
CA SER A 143 5.99 7.26 -19.42
C SER A 143 5.65 5.77 -19.61
N GLU A 144 4.39 5.53 -19.96
CA GLU A 144 3.95 4.36 -20.71
C GLU A 144 3.87 4.68 -22.22
N THR A 145 4.09 5.95 -22.66
CA THR A 145 4.13 6.29 -24.10
C THR A 145 5.17 7.39 -24.40
N TYR A 146 6.03 7.09 -25.38
CA TYR A 146 7.08 7.89 -26.03
C TYR A 146 8.51 7.89 -25.45
N TYR A 147 9.43 7.66 -26.41
CA TYR A 147 10.88 7.68 -26.33
C TYR A 147 11.41 8.99 -25.75
N GLY A 148 12.23 8.87 -24.71
CA GLY A 148 13.03 9.96 -24.18
C GLY A 148 13.28 9.73 -22.70
N GLY A 149 14.52 9.48 -22.32
CA GLY A 149 14.95 9.79 -20.95
C GLY A 149 14.72 11.28 -20.78
N SER A 150 13.70 11.66 -20.00
CA SER A 150 13.43 13.07 -19.79
C SER A 150 14.49 13.59 -18.83
N PRO A 151 14.96 14.85 -18.98
CA PRO A 151 15.84 15.46 -17.99
C PRO A 151 15.21 15.51 -16.58
N PHE A 152 13.90 15.24 -16.46
CA PHE A 152 13.16 15.20 -15.21
C PHE A 152 13.45 13.91 -14.43
N ASP A 153 13.62 12.79 -15.16
CA ASP A 153 14.03 11.51 -14.58
C ASP A 153 15.49 11.57 -14.07
N GLU A 154 16.36 12.34 -14.74
CA GLU A 154 17.72 12.64 -14.27
C GLU A 154 17.74 13.47 -12.98
N LEU A 155 16.86 14.46 -12.86
CA LEU A 155 16.76 15.30 -11.66
C LEU A 155 16.21 14.53 -10.45
N LEU A 156 15.20 13.67 -10.66
CA LEU A 156 14.69 12.78 -9.62
C LEU A 156 15.80 11.91 -9.01
N ARG A 157 16.82 11.57 -9.80
CA ARG A 157 17.99 10.81 -9.34
C ARG A 157 18.83 11.52 -8.28
N GLY A 158 19.01 12.83 -8.39
CA GLY A 158 19.69 13.62 -7.35
C GLY A 158 18.87 13.78 -6.06
N LEU A 159 17.54 13.75 -6.18
CA LEU A 159 16.64 13.76 -5.02
C LEU A 159 16.57 12.37 -4.33
N PHE A 160 16.77 11.27 -5.06
CA PHE A 160 16.75 9.91 -4.50
C PHE A 160 17.85 9.66 -3.47
N GLU A 161 18.99 10.36 -3.55
CA GLU A 161 20.10 10.19 -2.59
C GLU A 161 19.84 10.87 -1.23
N THR A 162 18.89 11.81 -1.16
CA THR A 162 18.68 12.65 0.04
C THR A 162 17.36 12.37 0.77
N MET A 163 16.47 11.54 0.23
CA MET A 163 15.17 11.25 0.84
C MET A 163 15.18 9.95 1.68
N PRO A 164 14.78 9.97 2.97
CA PRO A 164 14.86 8.80 3.84
C PRO A 164 13.91 7.65 3.50
N ILE A 165 12.93 7.83 2.59
CA ILE A 165 11.90 6.84 2.28
C ILE A 165 11.46 6.93 0.80
N GLY A 166 11.77 5.89 0.01
CA GLY A 166 11.08 5.53 -1.24
C GLY A 166 11.40 6.36 -2.49
N PHE A 167 11.11 5.79 -3.66
CA PHE A 167 11.08 6.51 -4.94
C PHE A 167 9.92 7.54 -4.89
N GLY A 168 10.17 8.72 -4.31
CA GLY A 168 9.13 9.72 -4.05
C GLY A 168 8.57 10.36 -5.32
N GLU A 169 7.24 10.42 -5.44
CA GLU A 169 6.57 11.17 -6.50
C GLU A 169 6.61 12.68 -6.18
N LEU A 170 7.00 13.53 -7.14
CA LEU A 170 6.95 14.98 -6.94
C LEU A 170 5.51 15.47 -6.95
N LYS A 171 5.08 16.01 -5.82
CA LYS A 171 3.73 16.56 -5.60
C LYS A 171 3.75 18.08 -5.82
N PHE A 172 2.86 18.56 -6.68
CA PHE A 172 2.67 19.98 -6.96
C PHE A 172 1.25 20.42 -6.61
N VAL A 173 1.10 21.67 -6.17
CA VAL A 173 -0.21 22.31 -6.08
C VAL A 173 -0.37 23.30 -7.23
N VAL A 174 -1.56 23.29 -7.84
CA VAL A 174 -1.92 24.21 -8.91
C VAL A 174 -2.27 25.56 -8.29
N VAL A 175 -1.37 26.53 -8.43
CA VAL A 175 -1.52 27.88 -7.85
C VAL A 175 -2.47 28.72 -8.67
N ASN A 176 -2.39 28.61 -10.00
CA ASN A 176 -3.21 29.39 -10.91
C ASN A 176 -3.38 28.70 -12.27
N THR A 177 -4.51 28.97 -12.93
CA THR A 177 -4.82 28.49 -14.28
C THR A 177 -5.37 29.62 -15.14
N VAL A 178 -5.04 29.60 -16.43
CA VAL A 178 -5.58 30.52 -17.45
C VAL A 178 -6.07 29.70 -18.64
N PRO A 179 -7.37 29.75 -19.01
CA PRO A 179 -8.47 30.44 -18.34
C PRO A 179 -8.80 29.84 -16.95
N ARG A 180 -9.67 30.50 -16.17
CA ARG A 180 -10.17 29.95 -14.90
C ARG A 180 -11.22 28.86 -15.18
N GLY A 181 -11.34 27.91 -14.26
CA GLY A 181 -12.23 26.75 -14.38
C GLY A 181 -11.43 25.47 -14.58
N ILE A 182 -12.09 24.41 -15.05
CA ILE A 182 -11.46 23.13 -15.38
C ILE A 182 -10.70 23.32 -16.69
N VAL A 183 -9.38 23.19 -16.64
CA VAL A 183 -8.53 23.29 -17.83
C VAL A 183 -7.72 22.02 -18.04
N GLN A 184 -7.46 21.69 -19.29
CA GLN A 184 -6.60 20.56 -19.66
C GLN A 184 -5.24 21.06 -20.10
N ILE A 185 -4.18 20.46 -19.55
CA ILE A 185 -2.80 20.74 -19.97
C ILE A 185 -2.56 20.06 -21.32
N THR A 186 -2.16 20.83 -22.33
CA THR A 186 -1.82 20.36 -23.68
C THR A 186 -0.40 20.74 -24.04
N TYR A 187 0.04 20.40 -25.25
CA TYR A 187 1.35 20.81 -25.76
C TYR A 187 1.51 22.34 -25.84
N ASN A 188 0.39 23.07 -26.03
CA ASN A 188 0.36 24.52 -26.17
C ASN A 188 0.32 25.26 -24.81
N THR A 189 0.18 24.53 -23.70
CA THR A 189 0.13 25.11 -22.36
C THR A 189 1.51 25.58 -21.91
N GLU A 190 1.62 26.84 -21.50
CA GLU A 190 2.78 27.35 -20.77
C GLU A 190 2.71 26.86 -19.32
N VAL A 191 3.68 26.05 -18.89
CA VAL A 191 3.79 25.61 -17.49
C VAL A 191 4.89 26.40 -16.80
N GLU A 192 4.55 27.02 -15.69
CA GLU A 192 5.48 27.74 -14.81
C GLU A 192 5.56 27.02 -13.47
N VAL A 193 6.77 26.75 -12.99
CA VAL A 193 7.01 26.11 -11.68
C VAL A 193 7.67 27.12 -10.77
N LEU A 194 7.00 27.46 -9.68
CA LEU A 194 7.53 28.36 -8.66
C LEU A 194 8.62 27.65 -7.84
N PRO A 195 9.68 28.38 -7.44
CA PRO A 195 10.85 27.78 -6.79
C PRO A 195 10.61 27.35 -5.34
N GLN A 196 9.61 27.93 -4.68
CA GLN A 196 9.27 27.66 -3.28
C GLN A 196 7.80 27.27 -3.16
N ALA A 197 7.51 26.47 -2.13
CA ALA A 197 6.14 26.17 -1.74
C ALA A 197 5.39 27.47 -1.43
N VAL A 198 4.22 27.65 -2.04
CA VAL A 198 3.31 28.74 -1.67
C VAL A 198 2.66 28.34 -0.35
N GLU A 199 2.51 29.27 0.60
CA GLU A 199 1.66 29.11 1.78
C GLU A 199 0.20 28.98 1.35
N ILE A 200 -0.16 27.81 0.86
CA ILE A 200 -1.55 27.41 0.68
C ILE A 200 -2.06 27.11 2.08
N ARG A 201 -3.23 27.68 2.43
CA ARG A 201 -3.91 27.45 3.71
C ARG A 201 -3.84 25.97 4.08
N GLU A 202 -3.56 25.73 5.35
CA GLU A 202 -3.12 24.50 6.02
C GLU A 202 -4.06 23.29 5.92
N GLU A 203 -4.55 22.94 4.74
CA GLU A 203 -5.06 21.59 4.51
C GLU A 203 -3.83 20.69 4.34
N ALA A 204 -3.47 19.98 5.40
CA ALA A 204 -2.35 19.04 5.44
C ALA A 204 -2.32 18.22 4.15
N ILE A 205 -1.22 18.31 3.40
CA ILE A 205 -1.04 17.48 2.22
C ILE A 205 -0.91 16.04 2.72
N PRO A 206 -1.73 15.10 2.23
CA PRO A 206 -1.65 13.73 2.69
C PRO A 206 -0.25 13.19 2.37
N GLU A 207 0.51 12.92 3.44
CA GLU A 207 1.82 12.29 3.33
C GLU A 207 1.68 10.84 2.84
N VAL A 208 0.67 10.14 3.36
CA VAL A 208 0.41 8.70 3.17
C VAL A 208 -1.09 8.46 3.07
N THR A 209 -1.52 7.63 2.12
CA THR A 209 -2.92 7.22 1.93
C THR A 209 -3.09 5.70 2.15
N TYR A 210 -4.32 5.19 2.28
CA TYR A 210 -4.53 3.74 2.34
C TYR A 210 -4.04 3.02 1.07
N GLU A 211 -4.05 3.72 -0.07
CA GLU A 211 -3.47 3.23 -1.30
C GLU A 211 -1.97 2.94 -1.16
N ASP A 212 -1.25 3.61 -0.26
CA ASP A 212 0.18 3.44 -0.02
C ASP A 212 0.50 2.33 1.00
N ILE A 213 -0.52 1.62 1.47
CA ILE A 213 -0.39 0.48 2.38
C ILE A 213 -0.85 -0.80 1.67
N GLY A 214 0.00 -1.83 1.70
CA GLY A 214 -0.28 -3.14 1.11
C GLY A 214 -0.34 -4.23 2.17
N GLY A 215 -1.17 -5.25 1.96
CA GLY A 215 -1.23 -6.45 2.80
C GLY A 215 -1.85 -6.29 4.19
N LEU A 216 -2.43 -5.12 4.50
CA LEU A 216 -3.05 -4.81 5.80
C LEU A 216 -4.56 -4.61 5.72
N SER A 217 -5.26 -5.28 4.79
CA SER A 217 -6.70 -5.06 4.54
C SER A 217 -7.55 -5.17 5.82
N ASP A 218 -7.32 -6.21 6.64
CA ASP A 218 -8.07 -6.43 7.88
C ASP A 218 -7.77 -5.38 8.95
N ALA A 219 -6.50 -4.97 9.07
CA ALA A 219 -6.08 -3.94 10.02
C ALA A 219 -6.62 -2.56 9.60
N ILE A 220 -6.61 -2.26 8.29
CA ILE A 220 -7.23 -1.06 7.73
C ILE A 220 -8.73 -1.05 8.03
N GLN A 221 -9.45 -2.15 7.79
CA GLN A 221 -10.88 -2.17 8.10
C GLN A 221 -11.16 -1.88 9.58
N LYS A 222 -10.44 -2.55 10.49
CA LYS A 222 -10.59 -2.34 11.94
C LYS A 222 -10.26 -0.90 12.35
N ILE A 223 -9.18 -0.32 11.84
CA ILE A 223 -8.78 1.04 12.22
C ILE A 223 -9.76 2.08 11.68
N ARG A 224 -10.36 1.85 10.52
CA ARG A 224 -11.42 2.73 9.97
C ARG A 224 -12.65 2.74 10.85
N GLU A 225 -13.10 1.58 11.31
CA GLU A 225 -14.25 1.45 12.22
C GLU A 225 -13.98 2.08 13.60
N MET A 226 -12.75 1.92 14.10
CA MET A 226 -12.39 2.35 15.46
C MET A 226 -11.93 3.81 15.55
N VAL A 227 -11.39 4.39 14.47
CA VAL A 227 -10.77 5.72 14.49
C VAL A 227 -11.43 6.67 13.50
N GLU A 228 -11.51 6.29 12.22
CA GLU A 228 -12.05 7.17 11.16
C GLU A 228 -13.53 7.46 11.38
N LEU A 229 -14.34 6.43 11.64
CA LEU A 229 -15.78 6.53 11.79
C LEU A 229 -16.20 7.45 12.97
N PRO A 230 -15.64 7.31 14.19
CA PRO A 230 -15.89 8.26 15.28
C PRO A 230 -15.54 9.72 14.98
N LEU A 231 -14.46 9.96 14.25
CA LEU A 231 -13.97 11.32 13.98
C LEU A 231 -14.83 12.01 12.91
N LYS A 232 -15.24 11.28 11.87
CA LYS A 232 -16.06 11.82 10.78
C LYS A 232 -17.53 11.88 11.09
N HIS A 233 -18.06 10.86 11.77
CA HIS A 233 -19.49 10.69 12.01
C HIS A 233 -19.82 10.57 13.51
N PRO A 234 -19.43 11.55 14.34
CA PRO A 234 -19.70 11.51 15.78
C PRO A 234 -21.21 11.42 16.09
N GLU A 235 -22.07 11.96 15.23
CA GLU A 235 -23.53 11.91 15.36
C GLU A 235 -24.09 10.48 15.42
N LEU A 236 -23.42 9.51 14.81
CA LEU A 236 -23.83 8.10 14.85
C LEU A 236 -23.66 7.54 16.27
N PHE A 237 -22.55 7.84 16.93
CA PHE A 237 -22.24 7.38 18.28
C PHE A 237 -23.14 8.07 19.30
N GLU A 238 -23.36 9.38 19.15
CA GLU A 238 -24.28 10.14 20.01
C GLU A 238 -25.71 9.59 19.93
N ARG A 239 -26.20 9.30 18.72
CA ARG A 239 -27.55 8.76 18.52
C ARG A 239 -27.70 7.35 19.06
N LEU A 240 -26.65 6.53 18.97
CA LEU A 240 -26.62 5.18 19.51
C LEU A 240 -26.37 5.14 21.03
N GLY A 241 -25.96 6.26 21.63
CA GLY A 241 -25.66 6.34 23.06
C GLY A 241 -24.43 5.53 23.47
N ILE A 242 -23.49 5.34 22.54
CA ILE A 242 -22.24 4.61 22.78
C ILE A 242 -21.04 5.57 22.77
N GLU A 243 -20.03 5.29 23.58
CA GLU A 243 -18.78 6.02 23.54
C GLU A 243 -17.83 5.42 22.49
N PRO A 244 -17.13 6.25 21.70
CA PRO A 244 -16.09 5.77 20.81
C PRO A 244 -14.87 5.28 21.62
N PRO A 245 -14.03 4.40 21.05
CA PRO A 245 -12.82 3.95 21.70
C PRO A 245 -11.85 5.12 21.89
N LYS A 246 -11.21 5.19 23.06
CA LYS A 246 -10.26 6.26 23.40
C LYS A 246 -8.84 5.93 22.95
N GLY A 247 -8.50 4.64 22.85
CA GLY A 247 -7.16 4.19 22.51
C GLY A 247 -7.15 2.92 21.67
N VAL A 248 -6.27 2.89 20.67
CA VAL A 248 -6.00 1.72 19.83
C VAL A 248 -4.53 1.32 19.97
N LEU A 249 -4.26 0.07 20.32
CA LEU A 249 -2.90 -0.49 20.36
C LEU A 249 -2.63 -1.32 19.10
N LEU A 250 -1.69 -0.87 18.28
CA LEU A 250 -1.15 -1.60 17.14
C LEU A 250 0.03 -2.47 17.62
N TYR A 251 0.04 -3.76 17.30
CA TYR A 251 1.17 -4.63 17.66
C TYR A 251 1.60 -5.59 16.55
N GLY A 252 2.73 -6.28 16.73
CA GLY A 252 3.27 -7.27 15.79
C GLY A 252 4.72 -6.96 15.38
N PRO A 253 5.30 -7.69 14.42
CA PRO A 253 6.72 -7.55 14.08
C PRO A 253 7.11 -6.14 13.58
N PRO A 254 8.38 -5.73 13.74
CA PRO A 254 8.90 -4.48 13.20
C PRO A 254 8.83 -4.47 11.66
N GLY A 255 8.73 -3.28 11.05
CA GLY A 255 8.74 -3.14 9.60
C GLY A 255 7.45 -3.59 8.88
N THR A 256 6.38 -3.88 9.63
CA THR A 256 5.05 -4.24 9.09
C THR A 256 4.16 -3.04 8.74
N GLY A 257 4.58 -1.81 9.06
CA GLY A 257 3.89 -0.58 8.64
C GLY A 257 2.91 0.02 9.65
N LYS A 258 3.08 -0.22 10.95
CA LYS A 258 2.22 0.33 12.03
C LYS A 258 2.15 1.86 11.99
N THR A 259 3.31 2.53 11.86
CA THR A 259 3.44 3.99 11.74
C THR A 259 2.77 4.52 10.46
N LEU A 260 2.91 3.81 9.34
CA LEU A 260 2.25 4.18 8.08
C LEU A 260 0.72 4.08 8.19
N LEU A 261 0.21 3.05 8.85
CA LEU A 261 -1.22 2.85 9.09
C LEU A 261 -1.81 4.00 9.93
N ALA A 262 -1.13 4.41 10.99
CA ALA A 262 -1.55 5.54 11.83
C ALA A 262 -1.57 6.86 11.05
N LYS A 263 -0.54 7.11 10.23
CA LYS A 263 -0.50 8.29 9.35
C LYS A 263 -1.63 8.29 8.32
N ALA A 264 -1.90 7.15 7.69
CA ALA A 264 -2.95 7.04 6.69
C ALA A 264 -4.34 7.29 7.28
N VAL A 265 -4.65 6.72 8.46
CA VAL A 265 -5.96 6.97 9.09
C VAL A 265 -6.14 8.42 9.52
N ALA A 266 -5.07 9.10 9.95
CA ALA A 266 -5.15 10.52 10.30
C ALA A 266 -5.42 11.41 9.09
N ASN A 267 -4.71 11.16 7.98
CA ASN A 267 -4.92 11.87 6.73
C ASN A 267 -6.33 11.65 6.19
N GLU A 268 -6.82 10.41 6.23
CA GLU A 268 -8.19 10.11 5.78
C GLU A 268 -9.23 10.70 6.71
N ALA A 269 -9.02 10.68 8.03
CA ALA A 269 -9.90 11.33 9.01
C ALA A 269 -9.87 12.87 8.96
N ASN A 270 -8.95 13.47 8.18
CA ASN A 270 -8.65 14.90 8.20
C ASN A 270 -8.43 15.42 9.64
N ALA A 271 -7.74 14.60 10.44
CA ALA A 271 -7.46 14.88 11.84
C ALA A 271 -6.04 15.43 11.99
N HIS A 272 -5.85 16.35 12.92
CA HIS A 272 -4.52 16.80 13.31
C HIS A 272 -3.71 15.59 13.82
N PHE A 273 -2.46 15.43 13.37
CA PHE A 273 -1.65 14.25 13.68
C PHE A 273 -0.40 14.64 14.46
N ILE A 274 -0.29 14.14 15.69
CA ILE A 274 0.89 14.34 16.54
C ILE A 274 1.60 13.01 16.70
N ALA A 275 2.83 12.90 16.19
CA ALA A 275 3.65 11.71 16.33
C ALA A 275 4.71 11.87 17.42
N ILE A 276 4.80 10.86 18.27
CA ILE A 276 5.74 10.77 19.38
C ILE A 276 6.47 9.45 19.27
N ASN A 277 7.79 9.45 19.41
CA ASN A 277 8.56 8.23 19.60
C ASN A 277 8.84 8.02 21.09
N GLY A 278 8.58 6.84 21.63
CA GLY A 278 8.72 6.53 23.05
C GLY A 278 10.07 6.97 23.64
N PRO A 279 11.22 6.54 23.08
CA PRO A 279 12.54 6.96 23.53
C PRO A 279 12.77 8.48 23.51
N GLU A 280 12.11 9.24 22.64
CA GLU A 280 12.27 10.70 22.58
C GLU A 280 11.65 11.42 23.77
N ILE A 281 10.65 10.83 24.42
CA ILE A 281 10.03 11.38 25.64
C ILE A 281 10.94 11.18 26.85
N MET A 282 11.75 10.11 26.86
CA MET A 282 12.60 9.76 27.99
C MET A 282 13.77 10.75 28.12
N SER A 283 13.73 11.59 29.14
CA SER A 283 14.79 12.55 29.46
C SER A 283 15.50 12.15 30.76
N LYS A 284 16.77 12.54 30.89
CA LYS A 284 17.55 12.35 32.12
C LYS A 284 17.20 13.39 33.20
N PHE A 285 16.44 14.42 32.86
CA PHE A 285 16.09 15.52 33.74
C PHE A 285 14.73 15.26 34.40
N TYR A 286 14.64 15.59 35.69
CA TYR A 286 13.47 15.28 36.51
C TYR A 286 12.25 16.10 36.04
N GLY A 287 11.14 15.42 35.72
CA GLY A 287 9.83 16.06 35.46
C GLY A 287 9.60 16.50 34.00
N GLU A 288 10.65 16.64 33.20
CA GLU A 288 10.56 17.10 31.80
C GLU A 288 9.75 16.14 30.92
N SER A 289 9.94 14.83 31.08
CA SER A 289 9.16 13.80 30.35
C SER A 289 7.67 13.87 30.65
N GLU A 290 7.28 14.18 31.89
CA GLU A 290 5.89 14.27 32.31
C GLU A 290 5.23 15.56 31.77
N GLU A 291 5.97 16.67 31.81
CA GLU A 291 5.54 17.96 31.27
C GLU A 291 5.33 17.89 29.76
N ARG A 292 6.29 17.30 29.03
CA ARG A 292 6.18 17.09 27.58
C ARG A 292 4.96 16.25 27.21
N LEU A 293 4.65 15.19 27.96
CA LEU A 293 3.42 14.42 27.74
C LEU A 293 2.15 15.26 27.97
N ARG A 294 2.13 16.13 28.98
CA ARG A 294 0.99 17.03 29.23
C ARG A 294 0.80 18.04 28.11
N GLU A 295 1.88 18.62 27.62
CA GLU A 295 1.85 19.59 26.52
C GLU A 295 1.28 18.97 25.25
N ILE A 296 1.73 17.76 24.90
CA ILE A 296 1.26 17.07 23.69
C ILE A 296 -0.24 16.73 23.76
N PHE A 297 -0.72 16.23 24.91
CA PHE A 297 -2.15 15.96 25.07
C PHE A 297 -2.98 17.25 25.04
N LYS A 298 -2.46 18.35 25.60
CA LYS A 298 -3.11 19.65 25.55
C LYS A 298 -3.18 20.20 24.11
N GLU A 299 -2.08 20.13 23.36
CA GLU A 299 -2.04 20.50 21.94
C GLU A 299 -3.04 19.70 21.12
N ALA A 300 -3.17 18.39 21.39
CA ALA A 300 -4.14 17.54 20.71
C ALA A 300 -5.59 17.96 21.00
N GLU A 301 -5.91 18.31 22.25
CA GLU A 301 -7.24 18.79 22.65
C GLU A 301 -7.56 20.16 22.03
N GLU A 302 -6.58 21.06 21.92
CA GLU A 302 -6.75 22.39 21.33
C GLU A 302 -6.95 22.33 19.80
N ASN A 303 -6.37 21.32 19.13
CA ASN A 303 -6.45 21.11 17.68
C ASN A 303 -7.44 20.00 17.26
N ALA A 304 -8.39 19.63 18.12
CA ALA A 304 -9.34 18.55 17.83
C ALA A 304 -10.22 18.84 16.58
N PRO A 305 -10.52 17.85 15.70
CA PRO A 305 -10.23 16.42 15.83
C PRO A 305 -8.75 16.09 15.65
N SER A 306 -8.20 15.26 16.55
CA SER A 306 -6.77 14.98 16.61
C SER A 306 -6.47 13.51 16.91
N ILE A 307 -5.35 13.02 16.39
CA ILE A 307 -4.79 11.70 16.65
C ILE A 307 -3.39 11.86 17.23
N ILE A 308 -3.20 11.32 18.44
CA ILE A 308 -1.88 11.18 19.05
C ILE A 308 -1.35 9.80 18.71
N PHE A 309 -0.23 9.71 18.00
CA PHE A 309 0.46 8.47 17.71
C PHE A 309 1.71 8.32 18.58
N ILE A 310 1.77 7.24 19.36
CA ILE A 310 2.91 6.89 20.22
C ILE A 310 3.58 5.65 19.66
N ASP A 311 4.72 5.81 18.99
CA ASP A 311 5.56 4.69 18.56
C ASP A 311 6.43 4.17 19.71
N GLU A 312 6.80 2.90 19.68
CA GLU A 312 7.61 2.23 20.72
C GLU A 312 7.10 2.52 22.14
N ILE A 313 5.78 2.39 22.36
CA ILE A 313 5.17 2.72 23.66
C ILE A 313 5.76 1.90 24.83
N ASP A 314 6.29 0.71 24.55
CA ASP A 314 6.97 -0.13 25.54
C ASP A 314 8.23 0.53 26.13
N ALA A 315 8.82 1.54 25.46
CA ALA A 315 9.93 2.31 26.00
C ALA A 315 9.52 3.25 27.14
N ILE A 316 8.31 3.83 27.09
CA ILE A 316 7.81 4.78 28.09
C ILE A 316 6.84 4.16 29.09
N ALA A 317 6.31 2.98 28.76
CA ALA A 317 5.36 2.27 29.61
C ALA A 317 5.66 0.77 29.79
N PRO A 318 6.89 0.39 30.16
CA PRO A 318 7.21 -1.00 30.48
C PRO A 318 6.49 -1.47 31.75
N LYS A 319 6.46 -2.80 31.97
CA LYS A 319 5.96 -3.38 33.23
C LYS A 319 6.67 -2.79 34.44
N ARG A 320 5.90 -2.29 35.40
CA ARG A 320 6.39 -1.68 36.65
C ARG A 320 7.31 -2.58 37.47
N GLU A 321 7.13 -3.90 37.37
CA GLU A 321 7.92 -4.92 38.06
C GLU A 321 9.33 -5.06 37.48
N GLU A 322 9.50 -4.79 36.19
CA GLU A 322 10.78 -4.89 35.46
C GLU A 322 11.61 -3.59 35.57
N VAL A 323 10.98 -2.52 36.07
CA VAL A 323 11.54 -1.17 36.15
C VAL A 323 12.18 -0.90 37.51
N VAL A 324 13.48 -0.58 37.50
CA VAL A 324 14.23 -0.16 38.68
C VAL A 324 14.12 1.36 38.91
N GLY A 325 13.98 2.16 37.84
CA GLY A 325 13.97 3.63 37.91
C GLY A 325 12.63 4.24 38.35
N GLU A 326 12.67 5.25 39.23
CA GLU A 326 11.45 6.00 39.64
C GLU A 326 10.89 6.91 38.53
N VAL A 327 11.73 7.33 37.58
CA VAL A 327 11.31 8.22 36.48
C VAL A 327 10.34 7.48 35.56
N GLU A 328 10.69 6.27 35.12
CA GLU A 328 9.86 5.43 34.25
C GLU A 328 8.49 5.14 34.87
N LYS A 329 8.44 4.78 36.17
CA LYS A 329 7.17 4.55 36.88
C LYS A 329 6.25 5.77 36.92
N ARG A 330 6.84 6.97 37.01
CA ARG A 330 6.08 8.23 37.00
C ARG A 330 5.56 8.57 35.61
N VAL A 331 6.37 8.38 34.57
CA VAL A 331 5.94 8.54 33.16
C VAL A 331 4.75 7.62 32.85
N VAL A 332 4.81 6.34 33.25
CA VAL A 332 3.68 5.40 33.10
C VAL A 332 2.43 5.94 33.82
N SER A 333 2.59 6.41 35.06
CA SER A 333 1.47 6.91 35.87
C SER A 333 0.87 8.20 35.29
N GLN A 334 1.70 9.07 34.73
CA GLN A 334 1.27 10.26 34.02
C GLN A 334 0.47 9.91 32.76
N LEU A 335 0.95 8.96 31.95
CA LEU A 335 0.25 8.50 30.75
C LEU A 335 -1.12 7.89 31.09
N LEU A 336 -1.21 7.07 32.15
CA LEU A 336 -2.48 6.53 32.63
C LEU A 336 -3.45 7.65 33.03
N THR A 337 -2.96 8.67 33.73
CA THR A 337 -3.77 9.81 34.18
C THR A 337 -4.28 10.62 32.99
N LEU A 338 -3.45 10.83 31.96
CA LEU A 338 -3.84 11.53 30.73
C LEU A 338 -4.90 10.75 29.95
N MET A 339 -4.72 9.43 29.78
CA MET A 339 -5.70 8.57 29.10
C MET A 339 -7.05 8.55 29.82
N ASP A 340 -7.05 8.46 31.15
CA ASP A 340 -8.28 8.49 31.96
C ASP A 340 -8.95 9.87 31.91
N GLY A 341 -8.15 10.94 31.78
CA GLY A 341 -8.59 12.33 31.70
C GLY A 341 -9.20 12.73 30.35
N LEU A 342 -9.00 11.93 29.28
CA LEU A 342 -9.59 12.20 27.97
C LEU A 342 -11.11 12.22 28.06
N LYS A 343 -11.69 13.37 27.75
CA LYS A 343 -13.15 13.56 27.70
C LYS A 343 -13.73 12.69 26.58
N SER A 344 -14.81 11.96 26.85
CA SER A 344 -15.49 11.12 25.84
C SER A 344 -15.98 11.90 24.60
N ARG A 345 -16.11 13.24 24.71
CA ARG A 345 -16.46 14.15 23.60
C ARG A 345 -15.26 14.83 22.93
N GLY A 346 -14.04 14.58 23.38
CA GLY A 346 -12.84 15.37 23.02
C GLY A 346 -12.39 15.24 21.57
N LYS A 347 -12.96 14.34 20.74
CA LYS A 347 -12.48 14.02 19.38
C LYS A 347 -10.95 13.81 19.29
N VAL A 348 -10.34 13.39 20.39
CA VAL A 348 -8.93 12.98 20.48
C VAL A 348 -8.89 11.48 20.64
N ILE A 349 -8.16 10.81 19.75
CA ILE A 349 -7.93 9.36 19.81
C ILE A 349 -6.43 9.10 19.93
N VAL A 350 -6.04 8.19 20.81
CA VAL A 350 -4.64 7.80 20.98
C VAL A 350 -4.36 6.47 20.29
N ILE A 351 -3.42 6.45 19.36
CA ILE A 351 -2.94 5.23 18.73
C ILE A 351 -1.54 4.95 19.26
N ALA A 352 -1.30 3.76 19.80
CA ALA A 352 0.03 3.35 20.24
C ALA A 352 0.54 2.18 19.40
N ALA A 353 1.84 2.09 19.15
CA ALA A 353 2.47 0.99 18.45
C ALA A 353 3.57 0.35 19.30
N THR A 354 3.62 -0.99 19.30
CA THR A 354 4.69 -1.76 19.95
C THR A 354 4.98 -3.05 19.19
N ASN A 355 6.23 -3.50 19.21
CA ASN A 355 6.57 -4.84 18.74
C ASN A 355 6.44 -5.89 19.86
N ARG A 356 6.33 -5.45 21.11
CA ARG A 356 6.38 -6.28 22.32
C ARG A 356 5.18 -5.99 23.23
N PRO A 357 3.96 -6.40 22.84
CA PRO A 357 2.75 -6.11 23.63
C PRO A 357 2.76 -6.76 25.02
N ASP A 358 3.61 -7.75 25.25
CA ASP A 358 3.83 -8.39 26.54
C ASP A 358 4.75 -7.60 27.48
N ALA A 359 5.57 -6.66 26.96
CA ALA A 359 6.43 -5.80 27.76
C ALA A 359 5.69 -4.58 28.34
N LEU A 360 4.52 -4.25 27.79
CA LEU A 360 3.70 -3.10 28.19
C LEU A 360 3.02 -3.29 29.56
N ASP A 361 2.89 -2.20 30.33
CA ASP A 361 2.09 -2.19 31.55
C ASP A 361 0.63 -2.64 31.28
N PRO A 362 0.14 -3.74 31.92
CA PRO A 362 -1.20 -4.25 31.70
C PRO A 362 -2.33 -3.25 32.03
N ALA A 363 -2.06 -2.24 32.86
CA ALA A 363 -3.02 -1.21 33.19
C ALA A 363 -3.40 -0.35 31.97
N LEU A 364 -2.49 -0.17 31.00
CA LEU A 364 -2.76 0.59 29.77
C LEU A 364 -3.73 -0.13 28.83
N ARG A 365 -3.81 -1.46 28.91
CA ARG A 365 -4.65 -2.33 28.05
C ARG A 365 -6.06 -2.55 28.60
N ARG A 366 -6.44 -1.84 29.65
CA ARG A 366 -7.76 -1.97 30.29
C ARG A 366 -8.81 -1.12 29.55
N PRO A 367 -10.10 -1.50 29.64
CA PRO A 367 -11.20 -0.71 29.09
C PRO A 367 -11.12 0.77 29.50
N GLY A 368 -11.36 1.68 28.54
CA GLY A 368 -11.24 3.13 28.73
C GLY A 368 -9.86 3.72 28.42
N ARG A 369 -8.86 2.88 28.10
CA ARG A 369 -7.51 3.28 27.68
C ARG A 369 -7.22 2.69 26.29
N PHE A 370 -6.26 1.78 26.14
CA PHE A 370 -6.13 0.96 24.93
C PHE A 370 -7.06 -0.25 25.03
N ASP A 371 -8.35 0.00 24.83
CA ASP A 371 -9.41 -0.99 24.90
C ASP A 371 -9.59 -1.78 23.60
N ARG A 372 -8.91 -1.35 22.53
CA ARG A 372 -8.82 -2.03 21.25
C ARG A 372 -7.38 -2.38 20.91
N GLU A 373 -7.16 -3.61 20.45
CA GLU A 373 -5.87 -4.09 19.99
C GLU A 373 -5.99 -4.58 18.55
N ILE A 374 -5.07 -4.15 17.69
CA ILE A 374 -5.01 -4.55 16.29
C ILE A 374 -3.64 -5.17 16.03
N GLU A 375 -3.64 -6.43 15.64
CA GLU A 375 -2.45 -7.10 15.16
C GLU A 375 -2.11 -6.65 13.73
N VAL A 376 -0.87 -6.24 13.53
CA VAL A 376 -0.26 -5.91 12.24
C VAL A 376 0.83 -6.93 11.99
N GLY A 377 0.41 -8.06 11.39
CA GLY A 377 1.23 -9.24 11.18
C GLY A 377 2.05 -9.22 9.87
N VAL A 378 2.69 -10.34 9.57
CA VAL A 378 3.44 -10.55 8.33
C VAL A 378 2.45 -10.70 7.15
N PRO A 379 2.68 -10.01 6.02
CA PRO A 379 1.77 -10.07 4.88
C PRO A 379 1.77 -11.45 4.20
N ASP A 380 0.58 -11.85 3.73
CA ASP A 380 0.39 -13.04 2.89
C ASP A 380 0.90 -12.81 1.45
N LYS A 381 0.82 -13.83 0.57
CA LYS A 381 1.31 -13.72 -0.82
C LYS A 381 0.68 -12.52 -1.55
N LYS A 382 -0.64 -12.31 -1.36
CA LYS A 382 -1.35 -11.20 -2.00
C LYS A 382 -0.87 -9.85 -1.46
N GLY A 383 -0.73 -9.71 -0.15
CA GLY A 383 -0.23 -8.53 0.52
C GLY A 383 1.20 -8.19 0.12
N ARG A 384 2.08 -9.18 -0.02
CA ARG A 384 3.45 -8.98 -0.51
C ARG A 384 3.47 -8.45 -1.95
N LYS A 385 2.59 -8.96 -2.82
CA LYS A 385 2.42 -8.42 -4.18
C LYS A 385 1.96 -6.96 -4.15
N GLU A 386 0.99 -6.61 -3.31
CA GLU A 386 0.53 -5.22 -3.14
C GLU A 386 1.65 -4.29 -2.66
N ILE A 387 2.45 -4.73 -1.68
CA ILE A 387 3.61 -3.98 -1.18
C ILE A 387 4.66 -3.79 -2.29
N LEU A 388 4.96 -4.83 -3.07
CA LEU A 388 5.87 -4.74 -4.21
C LEU A 388 5.33 -3.77 -5.28
N GLN A 389 4.03 -3.80 -5.58
CA GLN A 389 3.40 -2.85 -6.49
C GLN A 389 3.59 -1.40 -5.99
N ILE A 390 3.41 -1.13 -4.69
CA ILE A 390 3.61 0.20 -4.09
C ILE A 390 5.07 0.65 -4.26
N HIS A 391 6.04 -0.17 -3.88
CA HIS A 391 7.46 0.20 -3.93
C HIS A 391 8.05 0.21 -5.34
N THR A 392 7.32 -0.27 -6.34
CA THR A 392 7.73 -0.26 -7.75
C THR A 392 6.93 0.70 -8.63
N ARG A 393 5.99 1.49 -8.09
CA ARG A 393 5.15 2.43 -8.87
C ARG A 393 5.95 3.40 -9.75
N GLY A 394 7.05 3.93 -9.23
CA GLY A 394 7.94 4.85 -9.95
C GLY A 394 9.11 4.17 -10.66
N MET A 395 9.18 2.84 -10.65
CA MET A 395 10.32 2.09 -11.16
C MET A 395 10.09 1.70 -12.63
N PRO A 396 11.09 1.86 -13.52
CA PRO A 396 10.99 1.42 -14.91
C PRO A 396 11.08 -0.10 -15.00
N LEU A 397 9.98 -0.80 -14.72
CA LEU A 397 9.90 -2.26 -14.80
C LEU A 397 9.83 -2.73 -16.25
N GLU A 398 10.58 -3.78 -16.58
CA GLU A 398 10.49 -4.47 -17.86
C GLU A 398 10.10 -5.94 -17.63
N PRO A 399 8.88 -6.34 -18.01
CA PRO A 399 8.48 -7.74 -17.89
C PRO A 399 9.13 -8.58 -18.98
N ASP A 400 9.18 -9.89 -18.75
CA ASP A 400 9.54 -10.86 -19.78
C ASP A 400 8.36 -11.02 -20.76
N TYR A 401 8.63 -11.12 -22.07
CA TYR A 401 7.62 -11.26 -23.11
C TYR A 401 7.55 -12.71 -23.61
N ASP A 402 7.63 -13.66 -22.68
CA ASP A 402 7.58 -15.06 -23.03
C ASP A 402 6.24 -15.37 -23.72
N LYS A 403 6.34 -16.09 -24.84
CA LYS A 403 5.21 -16.39 -25.71
C LYS A 403 4.03 -17.02 -24.98
N ALA A 404 4.30 -17.93 -24.03
CA ALA A 404 3.27 -18.67 -23.32
C ALA A 404 2.45 -17.75 -22.39
N THR A 405 3.12 -16.91 -21.61
CA THR A 405 2.47 -15.96 -20.70
C THR A 405 1.73 -14.88 -21.47
N VAL A 406 2.31 -14.35 -22.56
CA VAL A 406 1.63 -13.35 -23.42
C VAL A 406 0.33 -13.92 -23.99
N LEU A 407 0.36 -15.13 -24.56
CA LEU A 407 -0.85 -15.77 -25.09
C LEU A 407 -1.90 -16.02 -24.00
N LYS A 408 -1.48 -16.39 -22.78
CA LYS A 408 -2.38 -16.53 -21.64
C LYS A 408 -3.07 -15.21 -21.30
N VAL A 409 -2.32 -14.10 -21.25
CA VAL A 409 -2.87 -12.76 -21.00
C VAL A 409 -3.84 -12.33 -22.10
N LEU A 410 -3.50 -12.52 -23.38
CA LEU A 410 -4.37 -12.17 -24.50
C LEU A 410 -5.70 -12.96 -24.47
N ARG A 411 -5.64 -14.26 -24.17
CA ARG A 411 -6.85 -15.11 -24.02
C ARG A 411 -7.71 -14.71 -22.83
N GLU A 412 -7.10 -14.26 -21.73
CA GLU A 412 -7.84 -13.70 -20.58
C GLU A 412 -8.53 -12.39 -20.92
N LEU A 413 -7.90 -11.53 -21.72
CA LEU A 413 -8.50 -10.29 -22.21
C LEU A 413 -9.69 -10.55 -23.14
N MET A 414 -9.61 -11.57 -24.00
CA MET A 414 -10.75 -11.99 -24.83
C MET A 414 -11.97 -12.38 -23.99
N LYS A 415 -11.79 -13.13 -22.89
CA LYS A 415 -12.90 -13.58 -22.03
C LYS A 415 -13.61 -12.43 -21.31
N ARG A 416 -12.93 -11.31 -21.10
CA ARG A 416 -13.46 -10.16 -20.33
C ARG A 416 -14.16 -9.11 -21.21
N GLU A 417 -14.28 -9.36 -22.53
CA GLU A 417 -14.91 -8.46 -23.52
C GLU A 417 -14.38 -7.01 -23.43
N THR A 418 -13.09 -6.85 -23.06
CA THR A 418 -12.50 -5.53 -22.80
C THR A 418 -12.10 -4.80 -24.07
N PHE A 419 -11.78 -5.54 -25.14
CA PHE A 419 -11.38 -5.01 -26.44
C PHE A 419 -12.12 -5.69 -27.58
N GLU A 420 -12.04 -5.11 -28.78
CA GLU A 420 -12.55 -5.73 -30.01
C GLU A 420 -11.92 -7.10 -30.24
N ARG A 421 -12.78 -8.13 -30.30
CA ARG A 421 -12.35 -9.52 -30.44
C ARG A 421 -11.50 -9.78 -31.68
N ALA A 422 -11.84 -9.17 -32.80
CA ALA A 422 -11.10 -9.31 -34.06
C ALA A 422 -9.66 -8.77 -33.97
N LYS A 423 -9.41 -7.70 -33.19
CA LYS A 423 -8.07 -7.16 -32.96
C LYS A 423 -7.24 -8.14 -32.12
N LEU A 424 -7.83 -8.69 -31.05
CA LEU A 424 -7.19 -9.67 -30.19
C LEU A 424 -6.84 -10.97 -30.94
N GLU A 425 -7.73 -11.46 -31.80
CA GLU A 425 -7.49 -12.68 -32.59
C GLU A 425 -6.30 -12.51 -33.55
N ARG A 426 -6.23 -11.40 -34.29
CA ARG A 426 -5.07 -11.09 -35.16
C ARG A 426 -3.77 -10.98 -34.36
N LEU A 427 -3.82 -10.38 -33.19
CA LEU A 427 -2.63 -10.23 -32.34
C LEU A 427 -2.15 -11.58 -31.82
N ILE A 428 -3.07 -12.47 -31.43
CA ILE A 428 -2.76 -13.84 -31.03
C ILE A 428 -2.08 -14.61 -32.16
N GLU A 429 -2.61 -14.57 -33.38
CA GLU A 429 -2.00 -15.23 -34.54
C GLU A 429 -0.56 -14.75 -34.79
N ARG A 430 -0.32 -13.43 -34.69
CA ARG A 430 1.03 -12.87 -34.85
C ARG A 430 1.99 -13.33 -33.75
N VAL A 431 1.54 -13.35 -32.50
CA VAL A 431 2.34 -13.85 -31.37
C VAL A 431 2.59 -15.37 -31.49
N GLU A 432 1.65 -16.14 -32.05
CA GLU A 432 1.82 -17.58 -32.30
C GLU A 432 2.86 -17.88 -33.37
N VAL A 433 3.10 -16.98 -34.32
CA VAL A 433 4.13 -17.14 -35.37
C VAL A 433 5.50 -16.62 -34.93
N ALA A 434 5.56 -15.74 -33.93
CA ALA A 434 6.81 -15.19 -33.39
C ALA A 434 7.74 -16.29 -32.83
N LYS A 435 9.03 -16.14 -33.09
CA LYS A 435 10.11 -17.09 -32.76
C LYS A 435 10.99 -16.65 -31.59
N SER A 436 10.99 -15.37 -31.24
CA SER A 436 11.74 -14.81 -30.10
C SER A 436 10.88 -13.86 -29.27
N ASP A 437 11.30 -13.59 -28.04
CA ASP A 437 10.62 -12.65 -27.14
C ASP A 437 10.64 -11.22 -27.69
N GLU A 438 11.70 -10.84 -28.43
CA GLU A 438 11.76 -9.57 -29.16
C GLU A 438 10.69 -9.46 -30.24
N GLU A 439 10.48 -10.51 -31.05
CA GLU A 439 9.43 -10.55 -32.07
C GLU A 439 8.03 -10.48 -31.43
N VAL A 440 7.82 -11.15 -30.29
CA VAL A 440 6.58 -11.06 -29.52
C VAL A 440 6.33 -9.62 -29.06
N LYS A 441 7.36 -8.97 -28.51
CA LYS A 441 7.28 -7.58 -28.05
C LYS A 441 6.97 -6.62 -29.20
N GLU A 442 7.61 -6.78 -30.36
CA GLU A 442 7.34 -5.97 -31.55
C GLU A 442 5.91 -6.17 -32.07
N ALA A 443 5.42 -7.41 -32.07
CA ALA A 443 4.04 -7.71 -32.44
C ALA A 443 3.04 -6.98 -31.53
N LEU A 444 3.27 -7.00 -30.21
CA LEU A 444 2.43 -6.28 -29.27
C LEU A 444 2.50 -4.75 -29.48
N LYS A 445 3.70 -4.18 -29.63
CA LYS A 445 3.90 -2.73 -29.79
C LYS A 445 3.15 -2.13 -30.99
N SER A 446 2.91 -2.93 -32.03
CA SER A 446 2.16 -2.47 -33.20
C SER A 446 0.66 -2.23 -32.92
N GLU A 447 0.12 -2.73 -31.81
CA GLU A 447 -1.26 -2.53 -31.37
C GLU A 447 -1.32 -1.55 -30.18
N GLY A 448 -1.38 -0.25 -30.50
CA GLY A 448 -1.14 0.83 -29.54
C GLY A 448 -2.06 0.88 -28.31
N GLU A 449 -3.32 0.45 -28.43
CA GLU A 449 -4.28 0.45 -27.31
C GLU A 449 -4.17 -0.80 -26.42
N ILE A 450 -3.78 -1.94 -27.01
CA ILE A 450 -3.75 -3.24 -26.33
C ILE A 450 -2.40 -3.42 -25.59
N TYR A 451 -1.31 -2.94 -26.18
CA TYR A 451 0.03 -3.10 -25.62
C TYR A 451 0.18 -2.63 -24.17
N PRO A 452 -0.29 -1.42 -23.78
CA PRO A 452 -0.17 -0.96 -22.40
C PRO A 452 -0.87 -1.88 -21.39
N GLU A 453 -2.08 -2.38 -21.72
CA GLU A 453 -2.84 -3.29 -20.86
C GLU A 453 -2.15 -4.66 -20.75
N VAL A 454 -1.65 -5.20 -21.87
CA VAL A 454 -0.90 -6.47 -21.85
C VAL A 454 0.37 -6.33 -21.03
N ARG A 455 1.17 -5.29 -21.26
CA ARG A 455 2.39 -5.02 -20.49
C ARG A 455 2.09 -4.86 -19.00
N SER A 456 1.05 -4.11 -18.63
CA SER A 456 0.64 -3.95 -17.23
C SER A 456 0.35 -5.30 -16.57
N ARG A 457 -0.35 -6.21 -17.26
CA ARG A 457 -0.64 -7.56 -16.75
C ARG A 457 0.59 -8.46 -16.67
N LEU A 458 1.54 -8.32 -17.58
CA LEU A 458 2.81 -9.05 -17.51
C LEU A 458 3.64 -8.59 -16.30
N VAL A 459 3.71 -7.28 -16.05
CA VAL A 459 4.35 -6.73 -14.84
C VAL A 459 3.64 -7.25 -13.58
N ASP A 460 2.31 -7.25 -13.57
CA ASP A 460 1.53 -7.75 -12.44
C ASP A 460 1.83 -9.24 -12.13
N ARG A 461 1.96 -10.08 -13.16
CA ARG A 461 2.38 -11.48 -13.02
C ARG A 461 3.82 -11.61 -12.52
N MET A 462 4.74 -10.80 -13.05
CA MET A 462 6.14 -10.79 -12.59
C MET A 462 6.22 -10.51 -11.09
N LEU A 463 5.49 -9.50 -10.60
CA LEU A 463 5.45 -9.17 -9.17
C LEU A 463 4.78 -10.27 -8.33
N GLU A 464 3.79 -10.98 -8.89
CA GLU A 464 3.16 -12.13 -8.24
C GLU A 464 4.13 -13.30 -8.03
N GLU A 465 4.98 -13.58 -9.02
CA GLU A 465 6.03 -14.59 -8.89
C GLU A 465 7.11 -14.19 -7.88
N ILE A 466 7.48 -12.91 -7.82
CA ILE A 466 8.41 -12.40 -6.80
C ILE A 466 7.77 -12.52 -5.41
N ALA A 467 6.48 -12.19 -5.27
CA ALA A 467 5.74 -12.33 -4.02
C ALA A 467 5.68 -13.79 -3.51
N GLU A 468 5.65 -14.76 -4.42
CA GLU A 468 5.70 -16.19 -4.08
C GLU A 468 7.06 -16.59 -3.47
N LYS A 469 8.15 -15.96 -3.93
CA LYS A 469 9.53 -16.24 -3.49
C LYS A 469 9.93 -15.49 -2.21
N THR A 470 9.14 -14.54 -1.74
CA THR A 470 9.45 -13.67 -0.59
C THR A 470 8.72 -14.07 0.69
N HIS A 471 8.59 -15.37 0.96
CA HIS A 471 7.93 -15.82 2.20
C HIS A 471 8.62 -15.27 3.45
N GLY A 472 7.83 -14.82 4.43
CA GLY A 472 8.35 -14.22 5.67
C GLY A 472 8.88 -12.79 5.55
N PHE A 473 8.90 -12.20 4.35
CA PHE A 473 9.29 -10.80 4.18
C PHE A 473 8.19 -9.87 4.70
N VAL A 474 8.58 -8.84 5.46
CA VAL A 474 7.69 -7.75 5.86
C VAL A 474 7.77 -6.57 4.89
N GLY A 475 6.95 -5.53 5.11
CA GLY A 475 6.93 -4.34 4.26
C GLY A 475 8.30 -3.69 4.07
N ALA A 476 9.07 -3.55 5.16
CA ALA A 476 10.43 -3.02 5.10
C ALA A 476 11.38 -3.90 4.27
N ASP A 477 11.27 -5.22 4.37
CA ASP A 477 12.13 -6.14 3.61
C ASP A 477 11.80 -6.08 2.11
N LEU A 478 10.52 -6.01 1.74
CA LEU A 478 10.10 -5.87 0.35
C LEU A 478 10.48 -4.50 -0.25
N ALA A 479 10.42 -3.45 0.56
CA ALA A 479 10.92 -2.13 0.18
C ALA A 479 12.44 -2.16 -0.07
N ALA A 480 13.19 -2.85 0.79
CA ALA A 480 14.63 -3.07 0.62
C ALA A 480 14.91 -3.90 -0.64
N LEU A 481 14.14 -4.97 -0.87
CA LEU A 481 14.26 -5.82 -2.06
C LEU A 481 14.07 -5.02 -3.37
N ALA A 482 13.03 -4.19 -3.44
CA ALA A 482 12.79 -3.35 -4.62
C ALA A 482 13.95 -2.36 -4.85
N ARG A 483 14.45 -1.73 -3.78
CA ARG A 483 15.59 -0.82 -3.85
C ARG A 483 16.86 -1.55 -4.32
N GLU A 484 17.09 -2.74 -3.81
CA GLU A 484 18.24 -3.56 -4.15
C GLU A 484 18.19 -4.04 -5.61
N ALA A 485 17.01 -4.40 -6.13
CA ALA A 485 16.83 -4.75 -7.53
C ALA A 485 17.23 -3.58 -8.46
N ALA A 486 16.89 -2.34 -8.11
CA ALA A 486 17.35 -1.16 -8.85
C ALA A 486 18.87 -0.96 -8.73
N MET A 487 19.45 -1.19 -7.54
CA MET A 487 20.89 -1.09 -7.32
C MET A 487 21.69 -2.14 -8.08
N VAL A 488 21.13 -3.34 -8.32
CA VAL A 488 21.73 -4.38 -9.16
C VAL A 488 21.87 -3.90 -10.61
N VAL A 489 20.86 -3.20 -11.15
CA VAL A 489 20.93 -2.61 -12.49
C VAL A 489 21.99 -1.52 -12.55
N LEU A 490 22.00 -0.60 -11.57
CA LEU A 490 22.99 0.47 -11.51
C LEU A 490 24.42 -0.06 -11.42
N ARG A 491 24.68 -1.05 -10.56
CA ARG A 491 25.99 -1.69 -10.44
C ARG A 491 26.45 -2.32 -11.76
N ARG A 492 25.54 -2.96 -12.49
CA ARG A 492 25.85 -3.55 -13.80
C ARG A 492 26.27 -2.49 -14.80
N LEU A 493 25.53 -1.39 -14.92
CA LEU A 493 25.85 -0.31 -15.87
C LEU A 493 27.15 0.43 -15.50
N ILE A 494 27.45 0.56 -14.21
CA ILE A 494 28.74 1.10 -13.74
C ILE A 494 29.88 0.15 -14.13
N ASN A 495 29.72 -1.16 -13.88
CA ASN A 495 30.74 -2.16 -14.21
C ASN A 495 30.98 -2.32 -15.72
N GLU A 496 29.94 -2.11 -16.54
CA GLU A 496 30.04 -2.05 -18.00
C GLU A 496 30.72 -0.75 -18.51
N GLY A 497 31.04 0.19 -17.61
CA GLY A 497 31.66 1.48 -17.95
C GLY A 497 30.70 2.47 -18.61
N LYS A 498 29.39 2.20 -18.61
CA LYS A 498 28.37 3.07 -19.21
C LYS A 498 28.00 4.24 -18.30
N ILE A 499 28.23 4.11 -16.99
CA ILE A 499 28.03 5.16 -15.99
C ILE A 499 29.34 5.30 -15.22
N SER A 500 29.90 6.51 -15.17
CA SER A 500 31.01 6.84 -14.28
C SER A 500 30.49 7.67 -13.10
N PRO A 501 30.82 7.31 -11.85
CA PRO A 501 30.43 8.09 -10.66
C PRO A 501 30.93 9.54 -10.69
N GLU A 502 31.99 9.82 -11.46
CA GLU A 502 32.62 11.13 -11.57
C GLU A 502 31.97 12.01 -12.66
N GLN A 503 31.05 11.48 -13.46
CA GLN A 503 30.35 12.25 -14.48
C GLN A 503 29.21 13.08 -13.89
N GLU A 504 29.18 14.38 -14.19
CA GLU A 504 28.12 15.29 -13.76
C GLU A 504 26.75 14.99 -14.41
N ARG A 505 26.74 14.34 -15.59
CA ARG A 505 25.51 14.02 -16.35
C ARG A 505 25.61 12.66 -17.01
N ILE A 506 24.47 11.97 -17.06
CA ILE A 506 24.37 10.63 -17.60
C ILE A 506 23.81 10.71 -19.02
N PRO A 507 24.40 10.02 -20.02
CA PRO A 507 23.90 10.07 -21.39
C PRO A 507 22.45 9.56 -21.49
N PRO A 508 21.59 10.21 -22.29
CA PRO A 508 20.19 9.80 -22.48
C PRO A 508 20.02 8.35 -22.96
N GLU A 509 20.99 7.80 -23.68
CA GLU A 509 21.01 6.43 -24.16
C GLU A 509 21.08 5.44 -22.99
N VAL A 510 21.89 5.75 -21.97
CA VAL A 510 22.06 4.92 -20.77
C VAL A 510 20.81 4.96 -19.91
N LEU A 511 20.09 6.10 -19.89
CA LEU A 511 18.81 6.21 -19.19
C LEU A 511 17.73 5.32 -19.80
N GLN A 512 17.75 5.13 -21.12
CA GLN A 512 16.81 4.22 -21.80
C GLN A 512 17.06 2.74 -21.45
N GLU A 513 18.30 2.42 -21.09
CA GLU A 513 18.72 1.09 -20.63
C GLU A 513 18.41 0.83 -19.15
N LEU A 514 18.09 1.87 -18.35
CA LEU A 514 17.69 1.73 -16.95
C LEU A 514 16.31 1.08 -16.83
N ARG A 515 16.28 -0.25 -16.91
CA ARG A 515 15.08 -1.05 -16.73
C ARG A 515 15.33 -2.18 -15.77
N VAL A 516 14.44 -2.33 -14.79
CA VAL A 516 14.51 -3.41 -13.79
C VAL A 516 13.70 -4.59 -14.29
N ARG A 517 14.36 -5.74 -14.41
CA ARG A 517 13.79 -7.01 -14.88
C ARG A 517 13.60 -7.98 -13.73
N LYS A 518 12.85 -9.06 -13.98
CA LYS A 518 12.66 -10.18 -13.04
C LYS A 518 13.98 -10.76 -12.51
N ALA A 519 14.99 -10.90 -13.38
CA ALA A 519 16.32 -11.40 -13.02
C ALA A 519 17.00 -10.53 -11.95
N ASP A 520 16.75 -9.23 -11.94
CA ASP A 520 17.39 -8.28 -11.02
C ASP A 520 16.81 -8.44 -9.60
N PHE A 521 15.51 -8.75 -9.50
CA PHE A 521 14.89 -9.13 -8.24
C PHE A 521 15.44 -10.46 -7.70
N TYR A 522 15.70 -11.45 -8.57
CA TYR A 522 16.33 -12.70 -8.14
C TYR A 522 17.77 -12.51 -7.66
N GLU A 523 18.53 -11.60 -8.27
CA GLU A 523 19.86 -11.25 -7.78
C GLU A 523 19.77 -10.53 -6.43
N ALA A 524 18.82 -9.60 -6.28
CA ALA A 524 18.57 -8.89 -5.03
C ALA A 524 18.16 -9.81 -3.88
N LEU A 525 17.39 -10.87 -4.16
CA LEU A 525 17.01 -11.89 -3.17
C LEU A 525 18.21 -12.63 -2.56
N LYS A 526 19.39 -12.61 -3.20
CA LYS A 526 20.61 -13.20 -2.63
C LYS A 526 21.23 -12.32 -1.53
N MET A 527 20.86 -11.05 -1.47
CA MET A 527 21.43 -10.05 -0.56
C MET A 527 20.45 -9.58 0.53
N VAL A 528 19.14 -9.77 0.32
CA VAL A 528 18.10 -9.35 1.27
C VAL A 528 17.53 -10.56 2.01
N GLU A 529 17.65 -10.57 3.33
CA GLU A 529 17.08 -11.59 4.21
C GLU A 529 15.79 -11.09 4.89
N PRO A 530 14.81 -11.97 5.16
CA PRO A 530 13.59 -11.62 5.85
C PRO A 530 13.85 -11.28 7.33
N SER A 531 13.28 -10.17 7.79
CA SER A 531 13.42 -9.70 9.16
C SER A 531 12.55 -10.48 10.15
N ALA A 532 11.37 -10.97 9.72
CA ALA A 532 10.43 -11.65 10.62
C ALA A 532 10.82 -13.10 10.98
N LEU A 533 11.71 -13.74 10.21
CA LEU A 533 12.20 -15.10 10.51
C LEU A 533 13.21 -15.15 11.67
N ARG A 534 13.54 -14.01 12.29
CA ARG A 534 14.47 -13.94 13.42
C ARG A 534 13.85 -14.30 14.78
N GLU A 535 12.51 -14.35 14.91
CA GLU A 535 11.87 -14.53 16.23
C GLU A 535 11.19 -15.90 16.46
N VAL A 536 10.82 -16.67 15.44
CA VAL A 536 10.47 -18.11 15.56
C VAL A 536 10.81 -18.79 14.23
N LEU A 537 11.53 -19.92 14.25
CA LEU A 537 11.92 -20.69 13.05
C LEU A 537 10.68 -21.30 12.38
N ILE A 538 9.99 -20.50 11.57
CA ILE A 538 9.00 -20.98 10.61
C ILE A 538 9.80 -21.46 9.39
N GLU A 539 9.90 -22.78 9.22
CA GLU A 539 10.49 -23.36 8.02
C GLU A 539 9.36 -23.62 7.00
N MET A 540 9.61 -23.39 5.71
CA MET A 540 8.80 -24.00 4.66
C MET A 540 9.51 -25.26 4.18
N PRO A 541 9.03 -26.46 4.53
CA PRO A 541 9.53 -27.68 3.94
C PRO A 541 9.21 -27.71 2.44
N ASN A 542 10.16 -28.20 1.66
CA ASN A 542 9.98 -28.49 0.23
C ASN A 542 10.04 -30.01 0.00
N VAL A 543 9.34 -30.76 0.86
CA VAL A 543 9.28 -32.22 0.79
C VAL A 543 7.87 -32.56 0.37
N HIS A 544 7.69 -33.34 -0.69
CA HIS A 544 6.39 -33.79 -1.16
C HIS A 544 6.12 -35.24 -0.74
N TRP A 545 4.88 -35.70 -0.87
CA TRP A 545 4.55 -37.11 -0.62
C TRP A 545 5.35 -38.08 -1.50
N GLU A 546 5.75 -37.62 -2.68
CA GLU A 546 6.53 -38.34 -3.69
C GLU A 546 8.00 -38.52 -3.28
N ASP A 547 8.54 -37.61 -2.45
CA ASP A 547 9.93 -37.66 -1.97
C ASP A 547 10.15 -38.70 -0.86
N ILE A 548 9.07 -39.28 -0.32
CA ILE A 548 9.11 -40.25 0.79
C ILE A 548 8.79 -41.63 0.23
N GLY A 549 9.73 -42.57 0.29
CA GLY A 549 9.48 -43.95 -0.13
C GLY A 549 8.63 -44.75 0.88
N GLY A 550 7.62 -45.47 0.40
CA GLY A 550 6.76 -46.36 1.20
C GLY A 550 5.86 -45.64 2.21
N LEU A 551 5.51 -46.34 3.30
CA LEU A 551 4.65 -45.85 4.40
C LEU A 551 3.26 -45.39 3.95
N ASP A 552 2.68 -46.02 2.93
CA ASP A 552 1.44 -45.57 2.29
C ASP A 552 0.25 -45.50 3.27
N GLU A 553 0.16 -46.44 4.22
CA GLU A 553 -0.84 -46.41 5.29
C GLU A 553 -0.70 -45.16 6.17
N VAL A 554 0.52 -44.86 6.63
CA VAL A 554 0.80 -43.68 7.47
C VAL A 554 0.58 -42.37 6.72
N LYS A 555 0.96 -42.33 5.43
CA LYS A 555 0.68 -41.17 4.58
C LYS A 555 -0.82 -40.94 4.45
N GLN A 556 -1.60 -42.00 4.25
CA GLN A 556 -3.05 -41.91 4.15
C GLN A 556 -3.65 -41.40 5.47
N GLU A 557 -3.23 -41.92 6.62
CA GLU A 557 -3.69 -41.43 7.93
C GLU A 557 -3.37 -39.94 8.14
N LEU A 558 -2.18 -39.47 7.74
CA LEU A 558 -1.81 -38.06 7.84
C LEU A 558 -2.63 -37.16 6.89
N ARG A 559 -2.99 -37.65 5.70
CA ARG A 559 -3.89 -36.93 4.79
C ARG A 559 -5.26 -36.74 5.43
N GLU A 560 -5.80 -37.80 6.03
CA GLU A 560 -7.12 -37.78 6.67
C GLU A 560 -7.14 -36.91 7.93
N ALA A 561 -6.08 -36.99 8.75
CA ALA A 561 -6.01 -36.32 10.04
C ALA A 561 -5.61 -34.85 9.94
N VAL A 562 -4.81 -34.45 8.94
CA VAL A 562 -4.22 -33.09 8.86
C VAL A 562 -4.61 -32.40 7.56
N GLU A 563 -4.36 -33.01 6.41
CA GLU A 563 -4.53 -32.36 5.11
C GLU A 563 -6.01 -32.07 4.79
N TRP A 564 -6.90 -33.05 4.98
CA TRP A 564 -8.33 -32.90 4.65
C TRP A 564 -9.05 -31.87 5.53
N PRO A 565 -8.86 -31.83 6.87
CA PRO A 565 -9.42 -30.77 7.70
C PRO A 565 -9.01 -29.36 7.26
N LEU A 566 -7.75 -29.19 6.83
CA LEU A 566 -7.23 -27.90 6.39
C LEU A 566 -7.75 -27.50 5.01
N LYS A 567 -7.77 -28.43 4.04
CA LYS A 567 -8.25 -28.16 2.67
C LYS A 567 -9.78 -28.08 2.56
N TYR A 568 -10.52 -28.84 3.36
CA TYR A 568 -11.97 -28.99 3.23
C TYR A 568 -12.76 -28.68 4.51
N PRO A 569 -12.55 -27.53 5.19
CA PRO A 569 -13.16 -27.24 6.49
C PRO A 569 -14.70 -27.21 6.45
N LYS A 570 -15.29 -26.78 5.32
CA LYS A 570 -16.74 -26.74 5.13
C LYS A 570 -17.39 -28.13 5.11
N ALA A 571 -16.67 -29.16 4.64
CA ALA A 571 -17.18 -30.52 4.63
C ALA A 571 -17.29 -31.08 6.05
N PHE A 572 -16.26 -30.86 6.88
CA PHE A 572 -16.25 -31.25 8.30
C PHE A 572 -17.35 -30.55 9.10
N GLN A 573 -17.54 -29.24 8.92
CA GLN A 573 -18.62 -28.49 9.56
C GLN A 573 -20.01 -29.01 9.17
N ARG A 574 -20.22 -29.32 7.89
CA ARG A 574 -21.51 -29.84 7.40
C ARG A 574 -21.82 -31.23 7.95
N LEU A 575 -20.80 -32.07 8.12
CA LEU A 575 -20.95 -33.42 8.67
C LEU A 575 -20.99 -33.43 10.20
N GLY A 576 -20.72 -32.30 10.86
CA GLY A 576 -20.67 -32.21 12.33
C GLY A 576 -19.51 -32.99 12.94
N ILE A 577 -18.41 -33.15 12.19
CA ILE A 577 -17.22 -33.91 12.62
C ILE A 577 -16.18 -32.93 13.13
N GLU A 578 -15.69 -33.15 14.35
CA GLU A 578 -14.55 -32.41 14.89
C GLU A 578 -13.24 -33.03 14.37
N PRO A 579 -12.33 -32.24 13.76
CA PRO A 579 -11.04 -32.75 13.32
C PRO A 579 -10.13 -33.06 14.52
N PRO A 580 -9.18 -34.00 14.37
CA PRO A 580 -8.23 -34.31 15.42
C PRO A 580 -7.33 -33.09 15.71
N ARG A 581 -7.08 -32.84 17.00
CA ARG A 581 -6.29 -31.66 17.45
C ARG A 581 -4.78 -31.89 17.46
N GLY A 582 -4.32 -33.14 17.35
CA GLY A 582 -2.90 -33.47 17.39
C GLY A 582 -2.65 -34.89 16.91
N VAL A 583 -1.49 -35.09 16.30
CA VAL A 583 -1.02 -36.39 15.78
C VAL A 583 0.34 -36.68 16.39
N LEU A 584 0.53 -37.88 16.94
CA LEU A 584 1.80 -38.33 17.51
C LEU A 584 2.46 -39.36 16.60
N LEU A 585 3.54 -38.97 15.92
CA LEU A 585 4.36 -39.87 15.11
C LEU A 585 5.46 -40.51 15.99
N TYR A 586 5.47 -41.83 16.12
CA TYR A 586 6.46 -42.58 16.93
C TYR A 586 7.15 -43.71 16.15
N GLY A 587 8.23 -44.27 16.71
CA GLY A 587 8.99 -45.41 16.16
C GLY A 587 10.52 -45.19 16.15
N PRO A 588 11.30 -46.08 15.51
CA PRO A 588 12.76 -46.02 15.56
C PRO A 588 13.35 -44.72 14.98
N PRO A 589 14.53 -44.26 15.46
CA PRO A 589 15.21 -43.11 14.88
C PRO A 589 15.57 -43.37 13.42
N GLY A 590 15.60 -42.31 12.60
CA GLY A 590 15.97 -42.41 11.18
C GLY A 590 14.86 -42.94 10.25
N THR A 591 13.63 -43.15 10.73
CA THR A 591 12.50 -43.68 9.94
C THR A 591 11.67 -42.61 9.21
N GLY A 592 12.19 -41.39 9.06
CA GLY A 592 11.53 -40.34 8.25
C GLY A 592 10.37 -39.59 8.92
N LYS A 593 10.18 -39.67 10.25
CA LYS A 593 9.08 -38.98 10.97
C LYS A 593 9.02 -37.48 10.71
N THR A 594 10.18 -36.82 10.77
CA THR A 594 10.29 -35.38 10.48
C THR A 594 10.02 -35.09 9.01
N LEU A 595 10.40 -35.99 8.09
CA LEU A 595 10.11 -35.83 6.66
C LEU A 595 8.61 -35.96 6.38
N LEU A 596 7.92 -36.92 7.02
CA LEU A 596 6.45 -37.05 6.93
C LEU A 596 5.72 -35.80 7.43
N ALA A 597 6.16 -35.25 8.57
CA ALA A 597 5.60 -34.01 9.11
C ALA A 597 5.86 -32.79 8.20
N LYS A 598 7.03 -32.77 7.56
CA LYS A 598 7.37 -31.76 6.55
C LYS A 598 6.50 -31.91 5.30
N ALA A 599 6.30 -33.12 4.80
CA ALA A 599 5.49 -33.37 3.61
C ALA A 599 4.02 -33.03 3.79
N VAL A 600 3.41 -33.40 4.92
CA VAL A 600 2.00 -33.04 5.18
C VAL A 600 1.82 -31.52 5.28
N ALA A 601 2.80 -30.79 5.83
CA ALA A 601 2.74 -29.33 5.90
C ALA A 601 2.86 -28.68 4.51
N THR A 602 3.79 -29.16 3.67
CA THR A 602 3.94 -28.70 2.27
C THR A 602 2.65 -28.91 1.49
N GLU A 603 2.06 -30.11 1.56
CA GLU A 603 0.87 -30.49 0.80
C GLU A 603 -0.40 -29.80 1.29
N SER A 604 -0.44 -29.43 2.57
CA SER A 604 -1.53 -28.65 3.16
C SER A 604 -1.38 -27.14 2.95
N GLU A 605 -0.30 -26.68 2.29
CA GLU A 605 0.08 -25.27 2.16
C GLU A 605 0.13 -24.54 3.53
N ALA A 606 0.54 -25.26 4.57
CA ALA A 606 0.57 -24.78 5.94
C ALA A 606 1.99 -24.40 6.38
N ASN A 607 2.08 -23.42 7.29
CA ASN A 607 3.35 -23.07 7.94
C ASN A 607 3.86 -24.25 8.77
N PHE A 608 5.15 -24.64 8.63
CA PHE A 608 5.75 -25.70 9.44
C PHE A 608 6.62 -25.09 10.54
N ILE A 609 6.15 -25.20 11.77
CA ILE A 609 6.90 -24.77 12.95
C ILE A 609 7.67 -25.97 13.49
N GLY A 610 8.95 -26.05 13.13
CA GLY A 610 9.83 -27.13 13.56
C GLY A 610 10.50 -26.77 14.87
N ILE A 611 10.21 -27.52 15.94
CA ILE A 611 10.81 -27.30 17.26
C ILE A 611 11.59 -28.54 17.68
N ARG A 612 12.90 -28.40 17.92
CA ARG A 612 13.68 -29.49 18.52
C ARG A 612 13.59 -29.36 20.03
N GLY A 613 13.31 -30.47 20.73
CA GLY A 613 13.22 -30.49 22.20
C GLY A 613 14.35 -29.74 22.93
N PRO A 614 15.63 -29.89 22.51
CA PRO A 614 16.74 -29.12 23.09
C PRO A 614 16.67 -27.60 22.90
N GLU A 615 16.00 -27.07 21.87
CA GLU A 615 15.89 -25.64 21.57
C GLU A 615 14.92 -24.91 22.50
N VAL A 616 13.97 -25.67 23.06
CA VAL A 616 12.98 -25.17 24.03
C VAL A 616 13.55 -25.11 25.45
N LEU A 617 14.61 -25.87 25.72
CA LEU A 617 15.21 -25.98 27.05
C LEU A 617 16.13 -24.79 27.33
N SER A 618 15.78 -24.00 28.33
CA SER A 618 16.63 -22.97 28.93
C SER A 618 17.11 -23.39 30.32
N LYS A 619 18.30 -22.91 30.70
CA LYS A 619 18.86 -23.03 32.06
C LYS A 619 18.14 -22.12 33.07
N TRP A 620 17.34 -21.15 32.60
CA TRP A 620 16.65 -20.18 33.43
C TRP A 620 15.23 -20.66 33.77
N VAL A 621 14.86 -20.56 35.05
CA VAL A 621 13.57 -21.03 35.57
C VAL A 621 12.44 -20.22 34.93
N GLY A 622 11.45 -20.91 34.35
CA GLY A 622 10.26 -20.30 33.73
C GLY A 622 10.43 -19.87 32.26
N GLU A 623 11.64 -19.70 31.75
CA GLU A 623 11.88 -19.28 30.36
C GLU A 623 11.50 -20.39 29.36
N SER A 624 11.76 -21.65 29.70
CA SER A 624 11.35 -22.80 28.87
C SER A 624 9.83 -22.89 28.75
N GLU A 625 9.10 -22.63 29.84
CA GLU A 625 7.63 -22.64 29.83
C GLU A 625 7.06 -21.45 29.04
N LYS A 626 7.72 -20.27 29.15
CA LYS A 626 7.40 -19.10 28.34
C LYS A 626 7.55 -19.37 26.85
N ARG A 627 8.68 -19.96 26.43
CA ARG A 627 8.93 -20.34 25.03
C ARG A 627 7.90 -21.34 24.50
N VAL A 628 7.51 -22.32 25.30
CA VAL A 628 6.43 -23.26 24.91
C VAL A 628 5.12 -22.51 24.69
N ARG A 629 4.75 -21.56 25.57
CA ARG A 629 3.51 -20.79 25.40
C ARG A 629 3.54 -19.89 24.17
N GLU A 630 4.70 -19.28 23.86
CA GLU A 630 4.89 -18.45 22.66
C GLU A 630 4.77 -19.27 21.37
N ILE A 631 5.26 -20.51 21.36
CA ILE A 631 5.16 -21.43 20.23
C ILE A 631 3.71 -21.75 19.83
N PHE A 632 2.82 -21.92 20.82
CA PHE A 632 1.44 -22.37 20.59
C PHE A 632 0.44 -21.20 20.45
N ARG A 633 0.92 -19.96 20.51
CA ARG A 633 0.10 -18.75 20.42
C ARG A 633 0.17 -18.17 19.01
#